data_AF-A0A1A2PSJ8-F1
#
_entry.id   AF-A0A1A2PSJ8-F1
#
_cell.length_a   1.000
_cell.length_b   1.000
_cell.length_c   1.000
_cell.angle_alpha   90.00
_cell.angle_beta   90.00
_cell.angle_gamma   90.00
#
_symmetry.space_group_name_H-M   'P 1'
#
loop_
_entity.id
_entity.type
_entity.pdbx_description
1 polymer ?
#
loop_
_entity_poly.entity_id
_entity_poly.type
_entity_poly.pdbx_seq_one_letter_code
_entity_poly.pdbx_strand_id
1 'polypeptide(L)'
;MNFNRSHIGPGAASFRGPAPSGAAAGDAAPTERLTGLGQQSPQRMVSPPAHNQAGRVQRTRRTVDLPAATHRALDIWQREAADRLGVARVTGQEVLTALIDQLLVDPKLAAQITRAIKDRR
;
A
#
# COMPACT_ATOMS: atom_id res chain seq x y z
N MET A 1 1.11 -34.40 -47.74
CA MET A 1 0.66 -33.20 -48.47
C MET A 1 1.27 -31.97 -47.82
N ASN A 2 2.31 -31.43 -48.45
CA ASN A 2 2.98 -30.18 -48.05
C ASN A 2 2.33 -29.01 -48.78
N PHE A 3 1.97 -27.95 -48.05
CA PHE A 3 1.72 -26.64 -48.66
C PHE A 3 2.68 -25.64 -48.04
N ASN A 4 3.74 -25.37 -48.77
CA ASN A 4 4.61 -24.21 -48.59
C ASN A 4 4.32 -23.26 -49.76
N ARG A 5 3.92 -22.01 -49.48
CA ARG A 5 4.00 -20.91 -50.44
C ARG A 5 4.35 -19.61 -49.72
N SER A 6 5.61 -19.22 -49.94
CA SER A 6 6.27 -17.98 -49.52
C SER A 6 5.79 -16.74 -50.29
N HIS A 7 6.28 -15.57 -49.83
CA HIS A 7 6.42 -14.21 -50.43
C HIS A 7 5.13 -13.35 -50.53
N ILE A 8 5.06 -12.06 -50.13
CA ILE A 8 5.87 -10.87 -50.49
C ILE A 8 5.74 -9.75 -49.40
N GLY A 9 6.81 -9.04 -49.02
CA GLY A 9 6.82 -7.77 -48.22
C GLY A 9 6.76 -6.50 -49.10
N PRO A 10 7.20 -5.27 -48.70
CA PRO A 10 7.69 -4.74 -47.43
C PRO A 10 6.96 -3.44 -46.97
N GLY A 11 7.29 -2.88 -45.80
CA GLY A 11 6.79 -1.54 -45.42
C GLY A 11 7.16 -1.11 -44.00
N ALA A 12 8.43 -0.78 -43.78
CA ALA A 12 8.85 -0.06 -42.59
C ALA A 12 8.27 1.36 -42.61
N ALA A 13 7.44 1.71 -41.62
CA ALA A 13 7.01 3.08 -41.38
C ALA A 13 7.31 3.43 -39.92
N SER A 14 8.41 4.16 -39.75
CA SER A 14 8.84 4.81 -38.53
C SER A 14 7.79 5.82 -38.07
N PHE A 15 7.14 5.58 -36.93
CA PHE A 15 6.36 6.62 -36.27
C PHE A 15 7.32 7.51 -35.46
N ARG A 16 7.85 8.52 -36.13
CA ARG A 16 8.58 9.65 -35.54
C ARG A 16 7.53 10.68 -35.08
N GLY A 17 7.40 10.86 -33.77
CA GLY A 17 6.63 11.96 -33.19
C GLY A 17 7.26 13.32 -33.52
N PRO A 18 6.47 14.37 -33.78
CA PRO A 18 6.99 15.69 -34.10
C PRO A 18 7.65 16.35 -32.88
N ALA A 19 8.79 16.97 -33.13
CA ALA A 19 9.54 17.81 -32.20
C ALA A 19 8.75 19.08 -31.82
N PRO A 20 9.01 19.67 -30.64
CA PRO A 20 8.39 20.94 -30.26
C PRO A 20 8.94 22.10 -31.11
N SER A 21 8.04 22.78 -31.80
CA SER A 21 8.31 24.01 -32.54
C SER A 21 8.82 25.11 -31.61
N GLY A 22 10.00 25.63 -31.93
CA GLY A 22 10.53 26.86 -31.34
C GLY A 22 9.78 28.10 -31.86
N ALA A 23 9.46 28.97 -30.90
CA ALA A 23 9.44 30.44 -30.93
C ALA A 23 9.05 31.20 -32.22
N ALA A 24 7.91 31.88 -32.14
CA ALA A 24 7.69 33.27 -32.59
C ALA A 24 6.49 33.82 -31.79
N ALA A 25 6.71 34.60 -30.74
CA ALA A 25 6.87 36.06 -30.75
C ALA A 25 5.52 36.79 -30.84
N GLY A 26 5.17 37.50 -29.76
CA GLY A 26 4.18 38.58 -29.80
C GLY A 26 3.22 38.60 -28.61
N ASP A 27 3.41 39.60 -27.75
CA ASP A 27 2.40 40.19 -26.85
C ASP A 27 2.07 39.49 -25.51
N ALA A 28 2.95 39.70 -24.51
CA ALA A 28 2.52 39.84 -23.12
C ALA A 28 3.57 40.63 -22.31
N ALA A 29 3.28 41.90 -22.03
CA ALA A 29 3.86 42.66 -20.92
C ALA A 29 2.73 43.51 -20.31
N PRO A 30 2.79 43.97 -19.03
CA PRO A 30 3.84 43.81 -18.03
C PRO A 30 3.32 43.35 -16.63
N THR A 31 4.27 42.99 -15.77
CA THR A 31 4.11 42.68 -14.33
C THR A 31 3.46 43.83 -13.54
N GLU A 32 2.28 43.57 -12.96
CA GLU A 32 1.74 44.39 -11.86
C GLU A 32 2.19 43.79 -10.51
N ARG A 33 3.27 44.36 -9.97
CA ARG A 33 3.61 44.30 -8.55
C ARG A 33 3.04 45.56 -7.91
N LEU A 34 2.37 45.43 -6.76
CA LEU A 34 2.28 46.37 -5.61
C LEU A 34 1.06 45.95 -4.74
N THR A 35 1.26 45.33 -3.57
CA THR A 35 1.33 45.96 -2.23
C THR A 35 0.05 45.70 -1.44
N GLY A 36 0.14 44.80 -0.47
CA GLY A 36 -0.82 44.68 0.63
C GLY A 36 -0.05 44.71 1.95
N LEU A 37 0.21 45.92 2.45
CA LEU A 37 0.63 46.17 3.83
C LEU A 37 -0.53 45.77 4.77
N GLY A 38 -0.52 44.52 5.23
CA GLY A 38 -1.40 44.00 6.28
C GLY A 38 -0.58 43.68 7.53
N GLN A 39 -0.45 44.69 8.39
CA GLN A 39 0.18 44.63 9.70
C GLN A 39 -0.59 43.70 10.67
N GLN A 40 0.18 43.04 11.55
CA GLN A 40 -0.09 42.80 12.97
C GLN A 40 -1.03 41.66 13.45
N SER A 41 -0.37 40.61 13.97
CA SER A 41 -0.51 40.04 15.34
C SER A 41 -1.76 39.22 15.73
N PRO A 42 -1.71 38.35 16.78
CA PRO A 42 -0.58 37.80 17.52
C PRO A 42 -0.54 36.25 17.49
N GLN A 43 0.48 35.70 18.14
CA GLN A 43 0.64 34.29 18.44
C GLN A 43 -0.67 33.66 18.93
N ARG A 44 -1.22 32.73 18.13
CA ARG A 44 -2.28 31.84 18.57
C ARG A 44 -1.69 30.98 19.67
N MET A 45 -2.00 31.36 20.92
CA MET A 45 -1.83 30.51 22.09
C MET A 45 -2.38 29.13 21.74
N VAL A 46 -1.50 28.15 21.56
CA VAL A 46 -1.90 26.75 21.50
C VAL A 46 -2.29 26.41 22.93
N SER A 47 -3.58 26.57 23.23
CA SER A 47 -4.19 25.97 24.40
C SER A 47 -3.82 24.48 24.37
N PRO A 48 -3.14 23.93 25.39
CA PRO A 48 -2.97 22.49 25.46
C PRO A 48 -4.37 21.89 25.61
N PRO A 49 -4.78 20.91 24.78
CA PRO A 49 -6.02 20.22 25.05
C PRO A 49 -5.82 19.35 26.30
N ALA A 50 -6.12 19.93 27.46
CA ALA A 50 -6.39 19.21 28.69
C ALA A 50 -7.81 18.62 28.58
N HIS A 51 -7.94 17.50 27.87
CA HIS A 51 -9.14 16.69 27.93
C HIS A 51 -8.76 15.20 28.01
N ASN A 52 -8.61 14.75 29.25
CA ASN A 52 -9.21 13.51 29.71
C ASN A 52 -8.82 12.24 28.90
N GLN A 53 -7.56 11.82 28.97
CA GLN A 53 -7.17 10.49 28.49
C GLN A 53 -7.55 9.43 29.53
N ALA A 54 -8.85 9.20 29.67
CA ALA A 54 -9.38 7.99 30.25
C ALA A 54 -8.76 6.79 29.53
N GLY A 55 -7.89 6.04 30.24
CA GLY A 55 -7.47 4.68 29.91
C GLY A 55 -7.21 4.38 28.42
N ARG A 56 -6.34 5.13 27.75
CA ARG A 56 -5.86 4.73 26.41
C ARG A 56 -5.10 3.41 26.59
N VAL A 57 -5.78 2.28 26.37
CA VAL A 57 -5.16 0.97 26.24
C VAL A 57 -4.06 1.11 25.19
N GLN A 58 -2.81 1.07 25.64
CA GLN A 58 -1.65 1.16 24.75
C GLN A 58 -1.65 -0.10 23.89
N ARG A 59 -1.97 0.06 22.60
CA ARG A 59 -1.98 -1.05 21.65
C ARG A 59 -0.54 -1.45 21.35
N THR A 60 -0.05 -2.52 21.99
CA THR A 60 1.28 -3.07 21.72
C THR A 60 1.35 -3.61 20.29
N ARG A 61 2.32 -3.13 19.50
CA ARG A 61 2.56 -3.59 18.13
C ARG A 61 3.62 -4.69 18.15
N ARG A 62 3.31 -5.83 17.52
CA ARG A 62 4.26 -6.91 17.26
C ARG A 62 4.40 -7.10 15.75
N THR A 63 5.63 -6.99 15.25
CA THR A 63 5.99 -7.27 13.85
C THR A 63 6.47 -8.71 13.71
N VAL A 64 6.21 -9.32 12.57
CA VAL A 64 6.66 -10.69 12.25
C VAL A 64 7.37 -10.63 10.91
N ASP A 65 8.65 -11.00 10.90
CA ASP A 65 9.43 -11.09 9.68
C ASP A 65 9.08 -12.39 8.96
N LEU A 66 8.50 -12.25 7.78
CA LEU A 66 8.06 -13.35 6.93
C LEU A 66 8.84 -13.31 5.62
N PRO A 67 9.42 -14.43 5.15
CA PRO A 67 9.96 -14.51 3.80
C PRO A 67 8.90 -14.13 2.76
N ALA A 68 9.31 -13.53 1.65
CA ALA A 68 8.40 -13.07 0.59
C ALA A 68 7.49 -14.19 0.07
N ALA A 69 8.00 -15.43 -0.03
CA ALA A 69 7.22 -16.60 -0.42
C ALA A 69 6.08 -16.90 0.58
N THR A 70 6.36 -16.83 1.87
CA THR A 70 5.37 -17.03 2.94
C THR A 70 4.32 -15.92 2.95
N HIS A 71 4.74 -14.67 2.74
CA HIS A 71 3.81 -13.55 2.64
C HIS A 71 2.84 -13.72 1.45
N ARG A 72 3.35 -14.17 0.29
CA ARG A 72 2.51 -14.47 -0.88
C ARG A 72 1.53 -15.61 -0.61
N ALA A 73 1.97 -16.67 0.05
CA ALA A 73 1.10 -17.78 0.40
C ALA A 73 -0.04 -17.34 1.34
N LEU A 74 0.26 -16.45 2.30
CA LEU A 74 -0.75 -15.87 3.19
C LEU A 74 -1.77 -15.02 2.42
N ASP A 75 -1.33 -14.17 1.51
CA ASP A 75 -2.20 -13.31 0.70
C ASP A 75 -3.21 -14.13 -0.14
N ILE A 76 -2.73 -15.21 -0.78
CA ILE A 76 -3.58 -16.14 -1.52
C ILE A 76 -4.63 -16.77 -0.59
N TRP A 77 -4.18 -17.29 0.56
CA TRP A 77 -5.08 -17.90 1.54
C TRP A 77 -6.12 -16.91 2.06
N GLN A 78 -5.76 -15.65 2.29
CA GLN A 78 -6.70 -14.61 2.73
C GLN A 78 -7.80 -14.34 1.73
N ARG A 79 -7.46 -14.33 0.44
CA ARG A 79 -8.45 -14.18 -0.63
C ARG A 79 -9.41 -15.36 -0.66
N GLU A 80 -8.90 -16.58 -0.52
CA GLU A 80 -9.74 -17.78 -0.42
C GLU A 80 -10.60 -17.80 0.85
N ALA A 81 -10.05 -17.39 1.98
CA ALA A 81 -10.79 -17.29 3.24
C ALA A 81 -11.90 -16.24 3.16
N ALA A 82 -11.64 -15.10 2.51
CA ALA A 82 -12.62 -14.05 2.27
C ALA A 82 -13.80 -14.57 1.43
N ASP A 83 -13.50 -15.31 0.35
CA ASP A 83 -14.49 -15.95 -0.51
C ASP A 83 -15.38 -16.93 0.28
N ARG A 84 -14.78 -17.82 1.09
CA ARG A 84 -15.51 -18.79 1.92
C ARG A 84 -16.38 -18.14 3.00
N LEU A 85 -15.92 -17.04 3.58
CA LEU A 85 -16.64 -16.29 4.60
C LEU A 85 -17.69 -15.33 4.01
N GLY A 86 -17.68 -15.12 2.68
CA GLY A 86 -18.54 -14.15 2.00
C GLY A 86 -18.21 -12.69 2.34
N VAL A 87 -16.98 -12.41 2.78
CA VAL A 87 -16.53 -11.06 3.13
C VAL A 87 -15.66 -10.47 2.04
N ALA A 88 -15.62 -9.13 1.94
CA ALA A 88 -14.84 -8.46 0.90
C ALA A 88 -13.33 -8.63 1.03
N ARG A 89 -12.81 -8.75 2.27
CA ARG A 89 -11.38 -8.94 2.54
C ARG A 89 -11.17 -9.53 3.93
N VAL A 90 -10.13 -10.34 4.06
CA VAL A 90 -9.58 -10.78 5.34
C VAL A 90 -8.17 -10.20 5.45
N THR A 91 -7.90 -9.39 6.47
CA THR A 91 -6.61 -8.71 6.64
C THR A 91 -5.60 -9.58 7.41
N GLY A 92 -4.30 -9.33 7.21
CA GLY A 92 -3.24 -10.03 7.96
C GLY A 92 -3.36 -9.85 9.46
N GLN A 93 -3.84 -8.68 9.87
CA GLN A 93 -4.08 -8.39 11.28
C GLN A 93 -5.19 -9.26 11.87
N GLU A 94 -6.31 -9.43 11.17
CA GLU A 94 -7.40 -10.30 11.63
C GLU A 94 -6.94 -11.75 11.76
N VAL A 95 -6.18 -12.25 10.78
CA VAL A 95 -5.61 -13.60 10.82
C VAL A 95 -4.69 -13.77 12.04
N LEU A 96 -3.76 -12.83 12.25
CA LEU A 96 -2.84 -12.91 13.39
C LEU A 96 -3.56 -12.79 14.73
N THR A 97 -4.55 -11.90 14.84
CA THR A 97 -5.34 -11.74 16.07
C THR A 97 -6.14 -13.02 16.37
N ALA A 98 -6.80 -13.61 15.38
CA ALA A 98 -7.54 -14.86 15.56
C ALA A 98 -6.62 -16.03 15.95
N LEU A 99 -5.44 -16.14 15.32
CA LEU A 99 -4.45 -17.16 15.67
C LEU A 99 -3.93 -17.01 17.11
N ILE A 100 -3.72 -15.77 17.58
CA ILE A 100 -3.28 -15.52 18.95
C ILE A 100 -4.40 -15.86 19.94
N ASP A 101 -5.64 -15.45 19.65
CA ASP A 101 -6.79 -15.78 20.50
C ASP A 101 -6.96 -17.30 20.64
N GLN A 102 -6.93 -18.02 19.51
CA GLN A 102 -7.01 -19.48 19.52
C GLN A 102 -5.83 -20.13 20.25
N LEU A 103 -4.61 -19.59 20.12
CA LEU A 103 -3.43 -20.09 20.83
C LEU A 103 -3.59 -19.99 22.36
N LEU A 104 -4.29 -18.96 22.85
CA LEU A 104 -4.49 -18.74 24.29
C LEU A 104 -5.63 -19.57 24.88
N VAL A 105 -6.58 -20.02 24.06
CA VAL A 105 -7.76 -20.79 24.51
C VAL A 105 -7.60 -22.29 24.24
N ASP A 106 -6.94 -22.69 23.15
CA ASP A 106 -6.80 -24.10 22.76
C ASP A 106 -5.41 -24.68 23.12
N PRO A 107 -5.32 -25.53 24.16
CA PRO A 107 -4.05 -26.13 24.57
C PRO A 107 -3.46 -27.09 23.52
N LYS A 108 -4.28 -27.66 22.63
CA LYS A 108 -3.79 -28.52 21.55
C LYS A 108 -3.05 -27.70 20.50
N LEU A 109 -3.57 -26.51 20.16
CA LEU A 109 -2.89 -25.61 19.24
C LEU A 109 -1.58 -25.12 19.84
N ALA A 110 -1.57 -24.77 21.13
CA ALA A 110 -0.35 -24.39 21.85
C ALA A 110 0.73 -25.49 21.85
N ALA A 111 0.32 -26.74 22.10
CA ALA A 111 1.24 -27.87 22.04
C ALA A 111 1.81 -28.10 20.63
N GLN A 112 0.98 -27.98 19.59
CA GLN A 112 1.41 -28.10 18.20
C GLN A 112 2.42 -27.03 17.81
N ILE A 113 2.15 -25.77 18.15
CA ILE A 113 3.05 -24.65 17.88
C ILE A 113 4.36 -24.82 18.66
N THR A 114 4.29 -25.23 19.93
CA THR A 114 5.49 -25.51 20.74
C THR A 114 6.34 -26.62 20.12
N ARG A 115 5.73 -27.69 19.61
CA ARG A 115 6.44 -28.75 18.89
C ARG A 115 7.08 -28.25 17.61
N ALA A 116 6.37 -27.48 16.80
CA ALA A 116 6.91 -26.89 15.56
C ALA A 116 8.08 -25.93 15.82
N ILE A 117 8.04 -25.17 16.92
CA ILE A 117 9.15 -24.30 17.33
C ILE A 117 10.37 -25.14 17.77
N LYS A 118 10.15 -26.23 18.52
CA LYS A 118 11.23 -27.15 18.92
C LYS A 118 11.91 -27.81 17.74
N ASP A 119 11.15 -28.22 16.72
CA ASP A 119 11.67 -28.88 15.52
C ASP A 119 12.57 -27.97 14.67
N ARG A 120 12.33 -26.66 14.72
CA ARG A 120 13.10 -25.65 13.96
C ARG A 120 14.36 -25.15 14.69
N ARG A 121 14.51 -25.42 15.98
CA ARG A 121 15.67 -25.01 16.80
C ARG A 121 16.70 -26.12 16.91
#